data_AF-A0A8D1LX78-F1
#
_entry.id   AF-A0A8D1LX78-F1
#
_cell.length_a   1.000
_cell.length_b   1.000
_cell.length_c   1.000
_cell.angle_alpha   90.00
_cell.angle_beta   90.00
_cell.angle_gamma   90.00
#
_symmetry.space_group_name_H-M   'P 1'
#
loop_
_entity.id
_entity.type
_entity.pdbx_description
1 polymer ?
#
loop_
_entity_poly.entity_id
_entity_poly.type
_entity_poly.pdbx_seq_one_letter_code
_entity_poly.pdbx_strand_id
1 'polypeptide(L)'
;MEPESLYNLLQAPGKVDPPAAETLAQGEKRKYLPPTSRKDPRFEELQKALMEWINTELLPEHIVVRSLEEDMFDGLILHHLFQKLAGLKLNVEEIALTSASQRRKLTVVLEAANKSLQVQESQAKWSVESIFNKDLLATLHLLVALAKRFQPSLPLPANVQVEVITMESTKSGLKSEKSVEQLTECR
;
A
#
# COMPACT_ATOMS: atom_id res chain seq x y z
N MET A 1 32.60 15.38 19.27
CA MET A 1 32.00 15.23 17.93
C MET A 1 31.29 13.90 17.99
N GLU A 2 30.03 13.94 18.40
CA GLU A 2 29.21 12.78 18.78
C GLU A 2 28.52 12.19 17.55
N PRO A 3 28.56 10.85 17.32
CA PRO A 3 27.63 10.17 16.45
C PRO A 3 26.47 9.59 17.29
N GLU A 4 25.73 10.43 18.02
CA GLU A 4 24.55 10.03 18.80
C GLU A 4 23.25 10.57 18.18
N SER A 5 22.71 9.95 17.12
CA SER A 5 21.32 10.26 16.75
C SER A 5 20.47 9.11 16.20
N LEU A 6 20.98 7.88 16.09
CA LEU A 6 20.18 6.77 15.57
C LEU A 6 19.92 5.64 16.57
N TYR A 7 20.71 5.51 17.64
CA TYR A 7 20.48 4.49 18.68
C TYR A 7 19.45 4.90 19.75
N ASN A 8 19.16 6.19 19.91
CA ASN A 8 18.27 6.69 20.97
C ASN A 8 16.76 6.59 20.67
N LEU A 9 16.36 6.01 19.54
CA LEU A 9 14.96 5.70 19.25
C LEU A 9 14.52 4.30 19.75
N LEU A 10 15.42 3.52 20.36
CA LEU A 10 15.15 2.15 20.79
C LEU A 10 15.31 1.88 22.30
N GLN A 11 15.43 2.90 23.15
CA GLN A 11 15.46 2.69 24.60
C GLN A 11 14.50 3.62 25.35
N ALA A 12 13.25 3.18 25.47
CA ALA A 12 12.41 3.49 26.62
C ALA A 12 12.21 2.19 27.41
N PRO A 13 12.46 2.16 28.74
CA PRO A 13 12.27 0.94 29.51
C PRO A 13 10.78 0.79 29.84
N GLY A 14 10.09 0.00 29.02
CA GLY A 14 8.71 -0.41 29.25
C GLY A 14 8.38 -1.57 28.33
N LYS A 15 8.18 -2.76 28.92
CA LYS A 15 7.93 -4.03 28.22
C LYS A 15 6.86 -3.90 27.14
N VAL A 16 7.30 -3.82 25.90
CA VAL A 16 6.58 -4.27 24.71
C VAL A 16 7.66 -4.77 23.77
N ASP A 17 7.61 -6.03 23.40
CA ASP A 17 8.55 -6.58 22.42
C ASP A 17 8.55 -5.69 21.17
N PRO A 18 9.72 -5.32 20.62
CA PRO A 18 9.77 -4.62 19.34
C PRO A 18 8.99 -5.45 18.32
N PRO A 19 8.18 -4.83 17.43
CA PRO A 19 7.69 -5.57 16.27
C PRO A 19 8.93 -6.11 15.58
N ALA A 20 8.98 -7.44 15.42
CA ALA A 20 10.17 -8.17 15.00
C ALA A 20 10.91 -7.35 13.93
N ALA A 21 12.13 -6.90 14.25
CA ALA A 21 12.99 -6.30 13.25
C ALA A 21 13.22 -7.39 12.22
N GLU A 22 12.41 -7.40 11.16
CA GLU A 22 12.50 -8.36 10.08
C GLU A 22 13.88 -8.18 9.47
N THR A 23 14.80 -9.08 9.83
CA THR A 23 16.16 -9.08 9.30
C THR A 23 16.07 -9.17 7.79
N LEU A 24 16.38 -8.06 7.10
CA LEU A 24 16.41 -8.01 5.65
C LEU A 24 17.39 -9.06 5.14
N ALA A 25 16.93 -9.91 4.22
CA ALA A 25 17.81 -10.84 3.55
C ALA A 25 18.88 -10.06 2.76
N GLN A 26 20.04 -10.66 2.55
CA GLN A 26 21.14 -9.98 1.86
C GLN A 26 20.72 -9.55 0.44
N GLY A 27 20.80 -8.25 0.16
CA GLY A 27 20.37 -7.63 -1.10
C GLY A 27 18.89 -7.23 -1.15
N GLU A 28 18.10 -7.52 -0.10
CA GLU A 28 16.71 -7.10 -0.02
C GLU A 28 16.60 -5.60 0.22
N LYS A 29 15.70 -4.96 -0.54
CA LYS A 29 15.35 -3.54 -0.42
C LYS A 29 13.93 -3.42 0.08
N ARG A 30 13.73 -2.62 1.14
CA ARG A 30 12.38 -2.26 1.62
C ARG A 30 12.22 -0.76 1.71
N LYS A 31 11.04 -0.28 1.30
CA LYS A 31 10.66 1.12 1.41
C LYS A 31 9.89 1.33 2.70
N TYR A 32 10.17 2.44 3.36
CA TYR A 32 9.53 2.85 4.60
C TYR A 32 9.01 4.27 4.43
N LEU A 33 7.75 4.47 4.80
CA LEU A 33 7.13 5.78 4.85
C LEU A 33 7.42 6.43 6.21
N PRO A 34 8.28 7.46 6.29
CA PRO A 34 8.62 8.08 7.56
C PRO A 34 7.41 8.78 8.19
N PRO A 35 7.37 8.93 9.54
CA PRO A 35 6.25 9.56 10.23
C PRO A 35 5.94 10.99 9.78
N THR A 36 6.94 11.72 9.29
CA THR A 36 6.77 13.08 8.72
C THR A 36 5.91 13.06 7.47
N SER A 37 6.17 12.13 6.55
CA SER A 37 5.36 11.93 5.33
C SER A 37 3.95 11.44 5.66
N ARG A 38 3.79 10.57 6.67
CA ARG A 38 2.47 10.08 7.10
C ARG A 38 1.57 11.20 7.62
N LYS A 39 2.14 12.25 8.21
CA LYS A 39 1.44 13.42 8.76
C LYS A 39 1.29 14.57 7.75
N ASP A 40 1.70 14.36 6.50
CA ASP A 40 1.52 15.38 5.46
C ASP A 40 0.01 15.56 5.17
N PRO A 41 -0.53 16.79 5.26
CA PRO A 41 -1.96 17.02 5.07
C PRO A 41 -2.49 16.59 3.70
N ARG A 42 -1.69 16.69 2.64
CA ARG A 42 -2.11 16.26 1.29
C ARG A 42 -2.12 14.74 1.18
N PHE A 43 -1.19 14.08 1.87
CA PHE A 43 -1.17 12.62 1.95
C PHE A 43 -2.38 12.07 2.73
N GLU A 44 -2.76 12.72 3.83
CA GLU A 44 -4.00 12.39 4.57
C GLU A 44 -5.25 12.66 3.72
N GLU A 45 -5.30 13.78 3.00
CA GLU A 45 -6.38 14.13 2.09
C GLU A 45 -6.54 13.07 0.98
N LEU A 46 -5.44 12.59 0.40
CA LEU A 46 -5.47 11.54 -0.62
C LEU A 46 -6.07 10.24 -0.06
N GLN A 47 -5.61 9.79 1.11
CA GLN A 47 -6.15 8.59 1.76
C GLN A 47 -7.65 8.75 2.02
N LYS A 48 -8.06 9.91 2.54
CA LYS A 48 -9.48 10.20 2.80
C LYS A 48 -10.32 10.16 1.53
N ALA A 49 -9.88 10.82 0.46
CA ALA A 49 -10.60 10.85 -0.81
C ALA A 49 -10.77 9.44 -1.41
N LEU A 50 -9.72 8.60 -1.32
CA LEU A 50 -9.79 7.21 -1.77
C LEU A 50 -10.72 6.37 -0.88
N MET A 51 -10.66 6.52 0.44
CA MET A 51 -11.59 5.82 1.35
C MET A 51 -13.04 6.22 1.11
N GLU A 52 -13.33 7.51 0.95
CA GLU A 52 -14.67 8.02 0.66
C GLU A 52 -15.21 7.47 -0.67
N TRP A 53 -14.36 7.44 -1.70
CA TRP A 53 -14.69 6.85 -2.98
C TRP A 53 -15.01 5.36 -2.84
N ILE A 54 -14.11 4.56 -2.25
CA ILE A 54 -14.32 3.10 -2.09
C ILE A 54 -15.57 2.82 -1.27
N ASN A 55 -15.80 3.55 -0.17
CA ASN A 55 -17.00 3.41 0.64
C ASN A 55 -18.28 3.76 -0.14
N THR A 56 -18.23 4.77 -1.00
CA THR A 56 -19.36 5.11 -1.89
C THR A 56 -19.62 4.00 -2.90
N GLU A 57 -18.56 3.46 -3.50
CA GLU A 57 -18.68 2.33 -4.43
C GLU A 57 -19.21 1.08 -3.74
N LEU A 58 -18.78 0.76 -2.53
CA LEU A 58 -19.16 -0.50 -1.86
C LEU A 58 -20.35 -0.37 -0.91
N LEU A 59 -20.98 0.80 -0.83
CA LEU A 59 -22.18 1.04 -0.03
C LEU A 59 -23.32 0.03 -0.31
N PRO A 60 -23.63 -0.34 -1.57
CA PRO A 60 -24.69 -1.33 -1.85
C PRO A 60 -24.41 -2.72 -1.30
N GLU A 61 -23.14 -3.03 -1.01
CA GLU A 61 -22.69 -4.30 -0.44
C GLU A 61 -22.48 -4.21 1.08
N HIS A 62 -22.80 -3.06 1.68
CA HIS A 62 -22.65 -2.77 3.11
C HIS A 62 -21.20 -2.92 3.62
N ILE A 63 -20.21 -2.71 2.75
CA ILE A 63 -18.79 -2.73 3.12
C ILE A 63 -18.35 -1.32 3.52
N VAL A 64 -17.61 -1.24 4.63
CA VAL A 64 -17.05 0.03 5.14
C VAL A 64 -15.55 -0.14 5.40
N VAL A 65 -14.76 0.60 4.65
CA VAL A 65 -13.32 0.80 4.83
C VAL A 65 -13.07 1.87 5.89
N ARG A 66 -12.19 1.55 6.84
CA ARG A 66 -11.69 2.46 7.89
C ARG A 66 -10.20 2.74 7.76
N SER A 67 -9.45 1.82 7.16
CA SER A 67 -8.01 1.97 6.90
C SER A 67 -7.64 1.25 5.61
N LEU A 68 -7.01 1.99 4.69
CA LEU A 68 -6.51 1.42 3.44
C LEU A 68 -5.41 0.36 3.70
N GLU A 69 -4.61 0.53 4.75
CA GLU A 69 -3.54 -0.40 5.13
C GLU A 69 -4.09 -1.70 5.74
N GLU A 70 -5.10 -1.59 6.60
CA GLU A 70 -5.61 -2.72 7.39
C GLU A 70 -6.76 -3.48 6.71
N ASP A 71 -7.47 -2.86 5.77
CA ASP A 71 -8.68 -3.46 5.19
C ASP A 71 -8.44 -4.04 3.77
N MET A 72 -7.29 -3.77 3.14
CA MET A 72 -7.01 -4.21 1.75
C MET A 72 -6.18 -5.50 1.67
N PHE A 73 -5.47 -5.86 2.74
CA PHE A 73 -4.40 -6.86 2.73
C PHE A 73 -4.85 -8.30 2.47
N ASP A 74 -6.11 -8.64 2.76
CA ASP A 74 -6.65 -10.00 2.54
C ASP A 74 -7.26 -10.18 1.14
N GLY A 75 -7.34 -9.09 0.36
CA GLY A 75 -7.90 -9.05 -0.98
C GLY A 75 -9.42 -9.05 -1.05
N LEU A 76 -10.15 -9.02 0.07
CA LEU A 76 -11.62 -9.00 0.07
C LEU A 76 -12.14 -7.69 -0.54
N ILE A 77 -11.75 -6.56 0.03
CA ILE A 77 -12.25 -5.25 -0.42
C ILE A 77 -11.81 -4.96 -1.86
N LEU A 78 -10.55 -5.31 -2.21
CA LEU A 78 -10.05 -5.17 -3.57
C LEU A 78 -10.83 -6.03 -4.58
N HIS A 79 -11.23 -7.25 -4.19
CA HIS A 79 -12.09 -8.10 -5.02
C HIS A 79 -13.43 -7.42 -5.29
N HIS A 80 -14.14 -7.01 -4.24
CA HIS A 80 -15.47 -6.38 -4.39
C HIS A 80 -15.39 -5.08 -5.20
N LEU A 81 -14.43 -4.21 -4.87
CA LEU A 81 -14.18 -2.96 -5.59
C LEU A 81 -13.94 -3.22 -7.07
N PHE A 82 -12.98 -4.09 -7.40
CA PHE A 82 -12.64 -4.36 -8.79
C PHE A 82 -13.78 -5.02 -9.56
N GLN A 83 -14.49 -5.97 -8.96
CA GLN A 83 -15.64 -6.63 -9.56
C GLN A 83 -16.74 -5.61 -9.91
N LYS A 84 -16.99 -4.65 -9.03
CA LYS A 84 -17.94 -3.56 -9.29
C LYS A 84 -17.45 -2.64 -10.42
N LEU A 85 -16.21 -2.19 -10.37
CA LEU A 85 -15.65 -1.23 -11.34
C LEU A 85 -15.52 -1.84 -12.75
N ALA A 86 -15.08 -3.09 -12.85
CA ALA A 86 -14.84 -3.75 -14.13
C ALA A 86 -16.08 -4.49 -14.67
N GLY A 87 -17.11 -4.72 -13.84
CA GLY A 87 -18.25 -5.57 -14.18
C GLY A 87 -17.86 -7.03 -14.42
N LEU A 88 -16.75 -7.49 -13.85
CA LEU A 88 -16.17 -8.82 -14.06
C LEU A 88 -16.28 -9.66 -12.79
N LYS A 89 -16.87 -10.86 -12.90
CA LYS A 89 -16.84 -11.83 -11.81
C LYS A 89 -15.49 -12.54 -11.77
N LEU A 90 -14.82 -12.48 -10.62
CA LEU A 90 -13.60 -13.23 -10.36
C LEU A 90 -13.95 -14.55 -9.69
N ASN A 91 -13.33 -15.65 -10.15
CA ASN A 91 -13.52 -16.97 -9.57
C ASN A 91 -12.56 -17.17 -8.39
N VAL A 92 -12.87 -16.52 -7.27
CA VAL A 92 -12.11 -16.60 -6.01
C VAL A 92 -13.02 -16.92 -4.84
N GLU A 93 -12.41 -17.42 -3.77
CA GLU A 93 -13.06 -17.73 -2.50
C GLU A 93 -13.69 -16.45 -1.93
N GLU A 94 -14.97 -16.51 -1.53
CA GLU A 94 -15.67 -15.35 -0.96
C GLU A 94 -15.01 -14.89 0.33
N ILE A 95 -14.59 -15.83 1.19
CA ILE A 95 -13.87 -15.56 2.43
C ILE A 95 -12.56 -16.34 2.43
N ALA A 96 -11.44 -15.62 2.63
CA ALA A 96 -10.10 -16.19 2.71
C ALA A 96 -9.59 -16.17 4.16
N LEU A 97 -9.69 -17.30 4.85
CA LEU A 97 -9.38 -17.40 6.29
C LEU A 97 -7.89 -17.68 6.60
N THR A 98 -7.13 -18.14 5.61
CA THR A 98 -5.71 -18.48 5.77
C THR A 98 -4.82 -17.54 4.96
N SER A 99 -3.58 -17.34 5.41
CA SER A 99 -2.59 -16.55 4.67
C SER A 99 -2.36 -17.05 3.23
N ALA A 100 -2.51 -18.36 3.00
CA ALA A 100 -2.41 -18.96 1.68
C ALA A 100 -3.62 -18.60 0.79
N SER A 101 -4.85 -18.71 1.32
CA SER A 101 -6.06 -18.30 0.60
C SER A 101 -6.08 -16.79 0.31
N GLN A 102 -5.59 -15.96 1.24
CA GLN A 102 -5.52 -14.51 1.09
C GLN A 102 -4.55 -14.12 -0.03
N ARG A 103 -3.35 -14.71 -0.04
CA ARG A 103 -2.39 -14.54 -1.14
C ARG A 103 -2.97 -14.98 -2.47
N ARG A 104 -3.62 -16.15 -2.54
CA ARG A 104 -4.26 -16.62 -3.76
C ARG A 104 -5.34 -15.66 -4.26
N LYS A 105 -6.16 -15.13 -3.35
CA LYS A 105 -7.18 -14.14 -3.67
C LYS A 105 -6.57 -12.87 -4.24
N LEU A 106 -5.54 -12.33 -3.57
CA LEU A 106 -4.78 -11.19 -4.07
C LEU A 106 -4.16 -11.47 -5.44
N THR A 107 -3.56 -12.64 -5.67
CA THR A 107 -2.99 -13.00 -6.98
C THR A 107 -4.03 -12.82 -8.09
N VAL A 108 -5.20 -13.44 -7.94
CA VAL A 108 -6.25 -13.38 -8.97
C VAL A 108 -6.79 -11.95 -9.15
N VAL A 109 -7.00 -11.21 -8.06
CA VAL A 109 -7.51 -9.84 -8.10
C VAL A 109 -6.49 -8.90 -8.76
N LEU A 110 -5.22 -8.97 -8.37
CA LEU A 110 -4.16 -8.12 -8.89
C LEU A 110 -3.81 -8.45 -10.35
N GLU A 111 -3.82 -9.72 -10.75
CA GLU A 111 -3.68 -10.11 -12.16
C GLU A 111 -4.77 -9.48 -13.03
N ALA A 112 -6.03 -9.56 -12.58
CA ALA A 112 -7.16 -8.96 -13.29
C ALA A 112 -7.07 -7.43 -13.32
N ALA A 113 -6.69 -6.80 -12.20
CA ALA A 113 -6.48 -5.36 -12.12
C ALA A 113 -5.37 -4.88 -13.05
N ASN A 114 -4.20 -5.53 -13.02
CA ASN A 114 -3.05 -5.21 -13.88
C ASN A 114 -3.42 -5.30 -15.36
N LYS A 115 -4.18 -6.32 -15.75
CA LYS A 115 -4.70 -6.46 -17.12
C LYS A 115 -5.61 -5.29 -17.52
N SER A 116 -6.54 -4.88 -16.65
CA SER A 116 -7.44 -3.74 -16.91
C SER A 116 -6.72 -2.39 -16.94
N LEU A 117 -5.66 -2.25 -16.15
CA LEU A 117 -4.78 -1.08 -16.10
C LEU A 117 -3.74 -1.07 -17.23
N GLN A 118 -3.57 -2.19 -17.96
CA GLN A 118 -2.52 -2.38 -18.97
C GLN A 118 -1.11 -2.18 -18.42
N VAL A 119 -0.91 -2.52 -17.14
CA VAL A 119 0.39 -2.43 -16.45
C VAL A 119 1.01 -3.82 -16.43
N GLN A 120 2.27 -3.93 -16.89
CA GLN A 120 3.04 -5.15 -16.70
C GLN A 120 3.42 -5.30 -15.24
N GLU A 121 3.47 -6.52 -14.73
CA GLU A 121 3.82 -6.79 -13.32
C GLU A 121 5.19 -6.21 -12.93
N SER A 122 6.17 -6.24 -13.83
CA SER A 122 7.50 -5.65 -13.62
C SER A 122 7.51 -4.12 -13.52
N GLN A 123 6.45 -3.45 -13.98
CA GLN A 123 6.28 -2.00 -13.94
C GLN A 123 5.35 -1.54 -12.81
N ALA A 124 4.58 -2.48 -12.24
CA ALA A 124 3.67 -2.18 -11.14
C ALA A 124 4.45 -1.76 -9.89
N LYS A 125 3.93 -0.76 -9.18
CA LYS A 125 4.44 -0.35 -7.87
C LYS A 125 3.81 -1.13 -6.71
N TRP A 126 3.08 -2.18 -7.03
CA TRP A 126 2.39 -3.07 -6.12
C TRP A 126 2.61 -4.52 -6.54
N SER A 127 2.52 -5.41 -5.57
CA SER A 127 2.62 -6.86 -5.71
C SER A 127 1.76 -7.53 -4.65
N VAL A 128 1.47 -8.82 -4.83
CA VAL A 128 0.75 -9.63 -3.82
C VAL A 128 1.40 -9.49 -2.45
N GLU A 129 2.73 -9.62 -2.36
CA GLU A 129 3.44 -9.53 -1.09
C GLU A 129 3.39 -8.12 -0.49
N SER A 130 3.50 -7.06 -1.29
CA SER A 130 3.40 -5.69 -0.75
C SER A 130 2.02 -5.41 -0.15
N ILE A 131 0.94 -5.82 -0.83
CA ILE A 131 -0.43 -5.60 -0.34
C ILE A 131 -0.71 -6.50 0.87
N PHE A 132 -0.30 -7.77 0.81
CA PHE A 132 -0.46 -8.72 1.91
C PHE A 132 0.28 -8.27 3.17
N ASN A 133 1.47 -7.68 3.02
CA ASN A 133 2.28 -7.14 4.12
C ASN A 133 1.88 -5.70 4.50
N LYS A 134 0.70 -5.23 4.06
CA LYS A 134 0.13 -3.93 4.43
C LYS A 134 1.03 -2.75 4.05
N ASP A 135 1.69 -2.82 2.90
CA ASP A 135 2.42 -1.67 2.37
C ASP A 135 1.40 -0.60 1.90
N LEU A 136 1.26 0.46 2.70
CA LEU A 136 0.37 1.58 2.40
C LEU A 136 0.75 2.28 1.09
N LEU A 137 2.03 2.40 0.74
CA LEU A 137 2.44 3.05 -0.51
C LEU A 137 2.02 2.22 -1.72
N ALA A 138 2.27 0.91 -1.68
CA ALA A 138 1.84 -0.01 -2.73
C ALA A 138 0.31 0.02 -2.90
N THR A 139 -0.42 -0.01 -1.78
CA THR A 139 -1.88 0.09 -1.75
C THR A 139 -2.37 1.40 -2.38
N LEU A 140 -1.77 2.54 -2.03
CA LEU A 140 -2.14 3.83 -2.60
C LEU A 140 -1.87 3.92 -4.10
N HIS A 141 -0.73 3.41 -4.58
CA HIS A 141 -0.46 3.39 -6.03
C HIS A 141 -1.51 2.59 -6.80
N LEU A 142 -1.89 1.41 -6.29
CA LEU A 142 -2.92 0.58 -6.89
C LEU A 142 -4.27 1.32 -6.92
N LEU A 143 -4.69 1.89 -5.78
CA LEU A 143 -5.99 2.56 -5.66
C LEU A 143 -6.06 3.83 -6.51
N VAL A 144 -4.98 4.62 -6.58
CA VAL A 144 -4.90 5.78 -7.49
C VAL A 144 -5.00 5.34 -8.94
N ALA A 145 -4.31 4.27 -9.34
CA ALA A 145 -4.38 3.74 -10.70
C ALA A 145 -5.80 3.27 -11.05
N LEU A 146 -6.47 2.56 -10.14
CA LEU A 146 -7.86 2.14 -10.31
C LEU A 146 -8.81 3.35 -10.41
N ALA A 147 -8.69 4.32 -9.51
CA ALA A 147 -9.50 5.53 -9.53
C ALA A 147 -9.34 6.29 -10.86
N LYS A 148 -8.10 6.51 -11.32
CA LYS A 148 -7.83 7.17 -12.61
C LYS A 148 -8.43 6.41 -13.80
N ARG A 149 -8.43 5.07 -13.75
CA ARG A 149 -8.92 4.23 -14.85
C ARG A 149 -10.44 4.18 -14.93
N PHE A 150 -11.11 4.04 -13.78
CA PHE A 150 -12.53 3.73 -13.69
C PHE A 150 -13.39 4.92 -13.25
N GLN A 151 -12.82 5.87 -12.53
CA GLN A 151 -13.48 7.11 -12.11
C GLN A 151 -12.60 8.35 -12.39
N PRO A 152 -12.33 8.71 -13.66
CA PRO A 152 -11.42 9.82 -14.00
C PRO A 152 -11.87 11.19 -13.46
N SER A 153 -13.16 11.35 -13.15
CA SER A 153 -13.72 12.57 -12.58
C SER A 153 -13.59 12.67 -11.06
N LEU A 154 -13.05 11.63 -10.38
CA LEU A 154 -12.82 11.65 -8.94
C LEU A 154 -11.84 12.78 -8.59
N PRO A 155 -12.19 13.70 -7.68
CA PRO A 155 -11.34 14.83 -7.34
C PRO A 155 -10.21 14.39 -6.39
N LEU A 156 -9.22 13.68 -6.93
CA LEU A 156 -8.00 13.38 -6.18
C LEU A 156 -7.15 14.66 -6.01
N PRO A 157 -6.50 14.86 -4.84
CA PRO A 157 -5.56 15.95 -4.65
C PRO A 157 -4.41 15.82 -5.66
N ALA A 158 -4.08 16.93 -6.33
CA ALA A 158 -3.00 16.97 -7.32
C ALA A 158 -1.62 16.91 -6.65
N ASN A 159 -0.59 16.48 -7.38
CA ASN A 159 0.81 16.57 -6.97
C ASN A 159 1.10 16.12 -5.51
N VAL A 160 0.50 15.01 -5.09
CA VAL A 160 0.82 14.40 -3.79
C VAL A 160 2.11 13.62 -3.94
N GLN A 161 3.11 14.01 -3.16
CA GLN A 161 4.43 13.39 -3.10
C GLN A 161 4.82 13.18 -1.65
N VAL A 162 5.55 12.12 -1.37
CA VAL A 162 6.00 11.78 -0.02
C VAL A 162 7.48 11.41 -0.03
N GLU A 163 8.21 11.81 1.01
CA GLU A 163 9.55 11.28 1.25
C GLU A 163 9.41 9.80 1.64
N VAL A 164 10.27 8.95 1.10
CA VAL A 164 10.36 7.52 1.42
C VAL A 164 11.81 7.17 1.73
N ILE A 165 12.01 6.24 2.66
CA ILE A 165 13.33 5.75 3.06
C ILE A 165 13.46 4.32 2.54
N THR A 166 14.40 4.08 1.63
CA THR A 166 14.74 2.72 1.18
C THR A 166 15.88 2.19 2.04
N MET A 167 15.65 1.07 2.73
CA MET A 167 16.69 0.34 3.44
C MET A 167 17.11 -0.88 2.62
N GLU A 168 18.42 -1.05 2.44
CA GLU A 168 19.04 -2.16 1.71
C GLU A 168 20.06 -2.87 2.60
N SER A 169 19.93 -4.19 2.74
CA SER A 169 20.95 -5.01 3.40
C SER A 169 22.11 -5.28 2.44
N THR A 170 23.25 -4.66 2.69
CA THR A 170 24.47 -4.82 1.88
C THR A 170 25.51 -5.66 2.60
N LYS A 171 26.54 -6.13 1.86
CA LYS A 171 27.69 -6.85 2.45
C LYS A 171 28.40 -6.07 3.57
N SER A 172 28.30 -4.73 3.54
CA SER A 172 28.93 -3.83 4.52
C SER A 172 27.97 -3.32 5.60
N GLY A 173 26.75 -3.87 5.68
CA GLY A 173 25.72 -3.45 6.64
C GLY A 173 24.48 -2.84 5.98
N LEU A 174 23.68 -2.13 6.76
CA LEU A 174 22.43 -1.52 6.30
C LEU A 174 22.70 -0.17 5.62
N LYS A 175 22.28 -0.03 4.36
CA LYS A 175 22.30 1.24 3.63
C LYS A 175 20.90 1.85 3.64
N SER A 176 20.78 3.12 4.01
CA SER A 176 19.53 3.88 3.93
C SER A 176 19.64 4.98 2.87
N GLU A 177 18.64 5.10 2.01
CA GLU A 177 18.54 6.15 1.00
C GLU A 177 17.18 6.84 1.10
N LYS A 178 17.18 8.18 1.08
CA LYS A 178 15.96 8.97 1.01
C LYS A 178 15.63 9.29 -0.44
N SER A 179 14.38 9.12 -0.82
CA SER A 179 13.88 9.53 -2.13
C SER A 179 12.47 10.08 -2.02
N VAL A 180 11.97 10.71 -3.07
CA VAL A 180 10.60 11.23 -3.14
C VAL A 180 9.79 10.32 -4.04
N GLU A 181 8.61 9.92 -3.56
CA GLU A 181 7.67 9.08 -4.28
C GLU A 181 6.41 9.87 -4.63
N GLN A 182 6.14 10.00 -5.93
CA GLN A 182 4.96 10.69 -6.44
C GLN A 182 3.76 9.73 -6.52
N LEU A 183 2.65 10.12 -5.89
CA LEU A 183 1.39 9.37 -5.80
C LEU A 183 0.35 9.90 -6.80
N THR A 184 0.27 11.23 -6.98
CA THR A 184 -0.63 11.84 -7.97
C THR A 184 0.10 12.82 -8.88
N GLU A 185 -0.42 13.00 -10.09
CA GLU A 185 0.18 13.86 -11.12
C GLU A 185 -0.10 15.34 -10.86
N CYS A 186 0.75 16.21 -11.42
CA CYS A 186 0.42 17.63 -11.56
C CYS A 186 -0.70 17.77 -12.59
N ARG A 187 -1.69 18.64 -12.31
CA ARG A 187 -2.73 19.00 -13.27
C ARG A 187 -2.23 20.04 -14.25
#